data_AF-A0A953XWB0-F1
#
_entry.id   AF-A0A953XWB0-F1
#
_cell.length_a   1.000
_cell.length_b   1.000
_cell.length_c   1.000
_cell.angle_alpha   90.00
_cell.angle_beta   90.00
_cell.angle_gamma   90.00
#
_symmetry.space_group_name_H-M   'P 1'
#
loop_
_entity.id
_entity.type
_entity.pdbx_description
1 polymer ?
#
loop_
_entity_poly.entity_id
_entity_poly.type
_entity_poly.pdbx_seq_one_letter_code
_entity_poly.pdbx_strand_id
1 'polypeptide(L)'
;MKTAKQYGVSKFTACGVLLACGVLLSGCGSGINHAPPPVSNSTAHEYSDLERQFLDDAVELQLRDELDVEVVTIQYVLIANGIESTDRTKPELSLGEALTKAADVYKRAKEGADFDKLVYAESYGRLEKSQRPGTFTFYRTELPPNLGPVTFLRSQEEPAVWKAAWRLQPGEIGPVERHEKDANTGYHIVRRLTEEEVKRDNPANFPAANADVQAMRDAAEDLLTRDEHDTARVKLQHILIPRYMSDPKGKKKILKPQEAEELAAKVFAQASAEPGKFSDLVLEYTYDSTEGDPPGSYKLVANADDANSLQYARKDMIPWYGDAGWRLNVGEVGVILYDSTKSSYGYHIIKRIE
;
A
#
# COMPACT_ATOMS: atom_id res chain seq x y z
N MET A 1 31.97 -0.22 44.74
CA MET A 1 30.91 -1.17 45.13
C MET A 1 29.63 -0.86 44.36
N LYS A 2 29.44 -1.47 43.19
CA LYS A 2 28.13 -1.63 42.52
C LYS A 2 28.18 -2.98 41.81
N THR A 3 27.33 -3.89 42.25
CA THR A 3 27.24 -5.29 41.84
C THR A 3 26.50 -5.45 40.51
N ALA A 4 27.10 -6.18 39.58
CA ALA A 4 26.50 -6.60 38.32
C ALA A 4 25.49 -7.75 38.55
N LYS A 5 24.30 -7.64 37.95
CA LYS A 5 23.31 -8.72 37.90
C LYS A 5 23.65 -9.69 36.78
N GLN A 6 23.94 -10.94 37.14
CA GLN A 6 23.97 -12.09 36.24
C GLN A 6 22.53 -12.48 35.87
N TYR A 7 22.25 -12.59 34.57
CA TYR A 7 21.06 -13.26 34.06
C TYR A 7 21.42 -14.71 33.73
N GLY A 8 20.71 -15.65 34.35
CA GLY A 8 20.87 -17.08 34.19
C GLY A 8 20.21 -17.59 32.91
N VAL A 9 20.93 -18.45 32.18
CA VAL A 9 20.48 -19.14 30.98
C VAL A 9 19.71 -20.40 31.40
N SER A 10 18.42 -20.47 31.10
CA SER A 10 17.58 -21.65 31.31
C SER A 10 17.76 -22.66 30.17
N LYS A 11 18.19 -23.87 30.52
CA LYS A 11 18.32 -25.04 29.62
C LYS A 11 16.93 -25.50 29.15
N PHE A 12 16.69 -25.48 27.85
CA PHE A 12 15.56 -26.19 27.24
C PHE A 12 15.89 -27.68 27.10
N THR A 13 15.02 -28.51 27.66
CA THR A 13 15.07 -29.98 27.56
C THR A 13 14.31 -30.41 26.31
N ALA A 14 14.99 -31.09 25.39
CA ALA A 14 14.39 -31.68 24.19
C ALA A 14 13.60 -32.94 24.58
N CYS A 15 12.29 -32.94 24.33
CA CYS A 15 11.45 -34.12 24.44
C CYS A 15 11.26 -34.70 23.04
N GLY A 16 11.90 -35.85 22.77
CA GLY A 16 11.76 -36.59 21.53
C GLY A 16 10.42 -37.33 21.48
N VAL A 17 9.65 -37.11 20.42
CA VAL A 17 8.47 -37.92 20.10
C VAL A 17 8.82 -38.79 18.89
N LEU A 18 8.96 -40.09 19.16
CA LEU A 18 8.96 -41.17 18.18
C LEU A 18 7.56 -41.29 17.57
N LEU A 19 7.42 -41.06 16.26
CA LEU A 19 6.22 -41.45 15.52
C LEU A 19 6.46 -42.83 14.87
N ALA A 20 5.69 -43.82 15.32
CA ALA A 20 5.70 -45.16 14.78
C ALA A 20 4.84 -45.26 13.51
N CYS A 21 5.42 -45.87 12.46
CA CYS A 21 4.73 -46.30 11.26
C CYS A 21 3.65 -47.34 11.58
N GLY A 22 2.40 -47.02 11.23
CA GLY A 22 1.30 -47.98 11.19
C GLY A 22 0.77 -48.09 9.77
N VAL A 23 1.19 -49.14 9.06
CA VAL A 23 0.62 -49.58 7.77
C VAL A 23 -0.70 -50.29 8.08
N LEU A 24 -1.81 -49.78 7.54
CA LEU A 24 -3.07 -50.51 7.46
C LEU A 24 -3.53 -50.56 5.99
N LEU A 25 -3.43 -51.76 5.42
CA LEU A 25 -4.00 -52.15 4.14
C LEU A 25 -5.35 -52.83 4.38
N SER A 26 -6.42 -52.25 3.84
CA SER A 26 -7.72 -52.87 3.52
C SER A 26 -8.55 -51.78 2.81
N GLY A 27 -9.14 -51.91 1.63
CA GLY A 27 -9.70 -53.07 0.94
C GLY A 27 -11.20 -52.78 0.69
N CYS A 28 -11.66 -52.97 -0.55
CA CYS A 28 -13.02 -52.76 -1.11
C CYS A 28 -13.36 -51.31 -1.51
N GLY A 29 -13.74 -50.97 -2.75
CA GLY A 29 -14.28 -51.77 -3.85
C GLY A 29 -15.72 -51.35 -4.15
N SER A 30 -15.89 -50.19 -4.82
CA SER A 30 -17.16 -49.77 -5.45
C SER A 30 -16.83 -48.98 -6.72
N GLY A 31 -16.76 -49.69 -7.85
CA GLY A 31 -16.52 -49.11 -9.16
C GLY A 31 -17.73 -48.31 -9.63
N ILE A 32 -17.64 -46.99 -9.56
CA ILE A 32 -18.49 -46.08 -10.31
C ILE A 32 -17.71 -45.73 -11.58
N ASN A 33 -18.11 -46.30 -12.71
CA ASN A 33 -17.61 -45.93 -14.03
C ASN A 33 -18.08 -44.51 -14.36
N HIS A 34 -17.40 -43.50 -13.83
CA HIS A 34 -17.42 -42.18 -14.42
C HIS A 34 -16.59 -42.25 -15.70
N ALA A 35 -17.27 -42.24 -16.86
CA ALA A 35 -16.59 -41.91 -18.10
C ALA A 35 -15.81 -40.61 -17.86
N PRO A 36 -14.50 -40.55 -18.19
CA PRO A 36 -13.77 -39.31 -18.05
C PRO A 36 -14.54 -38.23 -18.79
N PRO A 37 -14.72 -37.02 -18.20
CA PRO A 37 -15.36 -35.93 -18.90
C PRO A 37 -14.65 -35.77 -20.25
N PRO A 38 -15.39 -35.48 -21.34
CA PRO A 38 -14.79 -35.30 -22.65
C PRO A 38 -13.62 -34.33 -22.49
N VAL A 39 -12.42 -34.78 -22.86
CA VAL A 39 -11.22 -33.95 -22.90
C VAL A 39 -11.60 -32.80 -23.81
N SER A 40 -11.89 -31.64 -23.21
CA SER A 40 -12.15 -30.43 -23.96
C SER A 40 -10.91 -30.20 -24.81
N ASN A 41 -11.07 -30.27 -26.13
CA ASN A 41 -10.05 -29.87 -27.08
C ASN A 41 -9.84 -28.37 -26.89
N SER A 42 -9.08 -28.01 -25.86
CA SER A 42 -8.46 -26.70 -25.73
C SER A 42 -7.65 -26.51 -26.99
N THR A 43 -8.19 -25.72 -27.91
CA THR A 43 -7.43 -25.17 -29.03
C THR A 43 -6.19 -24.53 -28.42
N ALA A 44 -5.02 -25.02 -28.80
CA ALA A 44 -3.75 -24.48 -28.33
C ALA A 44 -3.79 -22.95 -28.53
N HIS A 45 -3.70 -22.21 -27.44
CA HIS A 45 -3.66 -20.75 -27.51
C HIS A 45 -2.32 -20.38 -28.14
N GLU A 46 -2.37 -19.80 -29.34
CA GLU A 46 -1.17 -19.36 -30.03
C GLU A 46 -0.74 -18.01 -29.44
N TYR A 47 0.32 -18.02 -28.63
CA TYR A 47 0.86 -16.81 -28.03
C TYR A 47 1.36 -15.85 -29.11
N SER A 48 1.02 -14.57 -28.96
CA SER A 48 1.63 -13.47 -29.70
C SER A 48 3.11 -13.30 -29.35
N ASP A 49 3.85 -12.60 -30.21
CA ASP A 49 5.29 -12.34 -29.97
C ASP A 49 5.54 -11.62 -28.63
N LEU A 50 4.64 -10.71 -28.25
CA LEU A 50 4.75 -9.97 -27.00
C LEU A 50 4.51 -10.86 -25.76
N GLU A 51 3.56 -11.79 -25.84
CA GLU A 51 3.30 -12.75 -24.76
C GLU A 51 4.44 -13.76 -24.63
N ARG A 52 5.01 -14.23 -25.75
CA ARG A 52 6.20 -15.08 -25.74
C ARG A 52 7.36 -14.36 -25.08
N GLN A 53 7.63 -13.12 -25.46
CA GLN A 53 8.68 -12.32 -24.85
C GLN A 53 8.47 -12.15 -23.34
N PHE A 54 7.24 -11.87 -22.89
CA PHE A 54 6.94 -11.76 -21.46
C PHE A 54 7.27 -13.05 -20.71
N LEU A 55 6.89 -14.21 -21.26
CA LEU A 55 7.14 -15.51 -20.64
C LEU A 55 8.63 -15.87 -20.65
N ASP A 56 9.33 -15.64 -21.77
CA ASP A 56 10.75 -15.91 -21.91
C ASP A 56 11.57 -15.06 -20.92
N ASP A 57 11.26 -13.75 -20.81
CA ASP A 57 11.89 -12.84 -19.85
C ASP A 57 11.60 -13.26 -18.40
N ALA A 58 10.40 -13.80 -18.12
CA ALA A 58 10.03 -14.25 -16.78
C ALA A 58 10.85 -15.49 -16.38
N VAL A 59 10.98 -16.46 -17.30
CA VAL A 59 11.83 -17.64 -17.11
C VAL A 59 13.29 -17.24 -16.94
N GLU A 60 13.80 -16.33 -17.78
CA GLU A 60 15.17 -15.83 -17.67
C GLU A 60 15.41 -15.21 -16.29
N LEU A 61 14.52 -14.32 -15.84
CA LEU A 61 14.60 -13.69 -14.53
C LEU A 61 14.57 -14.73 -13.40
N GLN A 62 13.75 -15.78 -13.50
CA GLN A 62 13.69 -16.82 -12.48
C GLN A 62 14.97 -17.65 -12.37
N LEU A 63 15.73 -17.78 -13.46
CA LEU A 63 16.97 -18.55 -13.54
C LEU A 63 18.20 -17.77 -13.09
N ARG A 64 18.10 -16.45 -12.92
CA ARG A 64 19.22 -15.63 -12.43
C ARG A 64 19.56 -15.96 -10.97
N ASP A 65 20.84 -15.81 -10.65
CA ASP A 65 21.31 -15.85 -9.27
C ASP A 65 20.70 -14.70 -8.46
N GLU A 66 20.34 -14.97 -7.21
CA GLU A 66 19.94 -13.91 -6.28
C GLU A 66 21.13 -13.00 -6.02
N LEU A 67 20.90 -11.69 -6.05
CA LEU A 67 21.90 -10.68 -5.70
C LEU A 67 22.20 -10.76 -4.21
N ASP A 68 23.46 -10.61 -3.83
CA ASP A 68 23.88 -10.62 -2.43
C ASP A 68 23.66 -9.23 -1.79
N VAL A 69 22.41 -8.94 -1.46
CA VAL A 69 21.99 -7.69 -0.82
C VAL A 69 21.10 -8.00 0.38
N GLU A 70 21.23 -7.19 1.43
CA GLU A 70 20.46 -7.35 2.66
C GLU A 70 19.03 -6.82 2.54
N VAL A 71 18.83 -5.79 1.70
CA VAL A 71 17.54 -5.11 1.55
C VAL A 71 17.25 -4.85 0.07
N VAL A 72 16.01 -5.10 -0.33
CA VAL A 72 15.49 -4.66 -1.63
C VAL A 72 14.15 -3.98 -1.45
N THR A 73 13.93 -2.91 -2.20
CA THR A 73 12.62 -2.27 -2.30
C THR A 73 12.14 -2.43 -3.73
N ILE A 74 10.94 -2.99 -3.89
CA ILE A 74 10.30 -3.14 -5.19
C ILE A 74 9.03 -2.32 -5.25
N GLN A 75 8.56 -2.14 -6.47
CA GLN A 75 7.21 -1.75 -6.81
C GLN A 75 6.60 -2.83 -7.71
N TYR A 76 5.30 -3.13 -7.60
CA TYR A 76 4.67 -4.14 -8.45
C TYR A 76 3.29 -3.77 -9.00
N VAL A 77 3.00 -4.28 -10.19
CA VAL A 77 1.67 -4.35 -10.79
C VAL A 77 1.23 -5.81 -10.80
N LEU A 78 0.06 -6.13 -10.23
CA LEU A 78 -0.56 -7.45 -10.37
C LEU A 78 -1.69 -7.37 -11.38
N ILE A 79 -1.59 -8.16 -12.45
CA ILE A 79 -2.67 -8.42 -13.40
C ILE A 79 -3.34 -9.73 -13.00
N ALA A 80 -4.47 -9.63 -12.30
CA ALA A 80 -5.14 -10.76 -11.70
C ALA A 80 -5.92 -11.57 -12.73
N ASN A 81 -5.96 -12.89 -12.53
CA ASN A 81 -6.85 -13.78 -13.26
C ASN A 81 -7.76 -14.51 -12.27
N GLY A 82 -9.05 -14.63 -12.60
CA GLY A 82 -10.01 -15.40 -11.81
C GLY A 82 -10.79 -14.66 -10.71
N ILE A 83 -11.80 -15.37 -10.22
CA ILE A 83 -12.90 -14.92 -9.37
C ILE A 83 -12.57 -15.28 -7.93
N GLU A 84 -11.76 -14.49 -7.22
CA GLU A 84 -11.84 -14.49 -5.75
C GLU A 84 -11.16 -13.24 -5.19
N SER A 85 -11.97 -12.24 -4.86
CA SER A 85 -11.56 -11.16 -3.97
C SER A 85 -12.80 -10.53 -3.37
N THR A 86 -12.80 -10.50 -2.04
CA THR A 86 -13.88 -10.04 -1.18
C THR A 86 -14.01 -8.52 -1.09
N ASP A 87 -13.18 -7.71 -1.77
CA ASP A 87 -13.14 -6.27 -1.47
C ASP A 87 -12.80 -5.28 -2.61
N ARG A 88 -12.65 -5.74 -3.85
CA ARG A 88 -12.63 -4.88 -5.06
C ARG A 88 -13.17 -5.68 -6.23
N THR A 89 -13.93 -5.04 -7.12
CA THR A 89 -14.43 -5.62 -8.39
C THR A 89 -13.23 -5.89 -9.31
N LYS A 90 -12.50 -6.98 -9.06
CA LYS A 90 -11.49 -7.49 -9.99
C LYS A 90 -12.23 -7.92 -11.27
N PRO A 91 -11.77 -7.53 -12.47
CA PRO A 91 -12.37 -8.03 -13.70
C PRO A 91 -12.13 -9.53 -13.80
N GLU A 92 -13.14 -10.24 -14.32
CA GLU A 92 -13.04 -11.67 -14.61
C GLU A 92 -12.23 -11.87 -15.90
N LEU A 93 -10.91 -11.69 -15.82
CA LEU A 93 -10.01 -11.98 -16.93
C LEU A 93 -9.76 -13.49 -17.01
N SER A 94 -9.90 -14.05 -18.22
CA SER A 94 -9.37 -15.37 -18.52
C SER A 94 -7.83 -15.36 -18.42
N LEU A 95 -7.22 -16.55 -18.37
CA LEU A 95 -5.76 -16.67 -18.29
C LEU A 95 -5.08 -15.97 -19.49
N GLY A 96 -5.63 -16.16 -20.70
CA GLY A 96 -5.11 -15.52 -21.91
C GLY A 96 -5.22 -14.00 -21.84
N GLU A 97 -6.40 -13.46 -21.48
CA GLU A 97 -6.58 -12.00 -21.38
C GLU A 97 -5.69 -11.36 -20.32
N ALA A 98 -5.51 -12.03 -19.17
CA ALA A 98 -4.61 -11.57 -18.12
C ALA A 98 -3.15 -11.56 -18.61
N LEU A 99 -2.72 -12.59 -19.35
CA LEU A 99 -1.38 -12.64 -19.94
C LEU A 99 -1.20 -11.54 -20.99
N THR A 100 -2.14 -11.38 -21.93
CA THR A 100 -2.09 -10.32 -22.94
C THR A 100 -1.95 -8.94 -22.27
N LYS A 101 -2.76 -8.69 -21.23
CA LYS A 101 -2.70 -7.43 -20.48
C LYS A 101 -1.39 -7.26 -19.71
N ALA A 102 -0.87 -8.31 -19.07
CA ALA A 102 0.40 -8.26 -18.37
C ALA A 102 1.57 -7.97 -19.31
N ALA A 103 1.56 -8.59 -20.49
CA ALA A 103 2.58 -8.39 -21.52
C ALA A 103 2.56 -6.95 -22.07
N ASP A 104 1.38 -6.36 -22.29
CA ASP A 104 1.24 -4.94 -22.65
C ASP A 104 1.78 -4.00 -21.56
N VAL A 105 1.39 -4.22 -20.29
CA VAL A 105 1.87 -3.40 -19.16
C VAL A 105 3.38 -3.50 -19.01
N TYR A 106 3.94 -4.71 -19.13
CA TYR A 106 5.39 -4.94 -19.08
C TYR A 106 6.12 -4.19 -20.20
N LYS A 107 5.62 -4.26 -21.43
CA LYS A 107 6.17 -3.49 -22.56
C LYS A 107 6.19 -2.00 -22.28
N ARG A 108 5.05 -1.42 -21.90
CA ARG A 108 4.95 0.02 -21.56
C ARG A 108 5.94 0.40 -20.46
N ALA A 109 6.08 -0.43 -19.43
CA ALA A 109 7.03 -0.21 -18.35
C ALA A 109 8.49 -0.20 -18.86
N LYS A 110 8.87 -1.17 -19.71
CA LYS A 110 10.22 -1.24 -20.33
C LYS A 110 10.51 -0.08 -21.26
N GLU A 111 9.48 0.48 -21.90
CA GLU A 111 9.57 1.70 -22.73
C GLU A 111 9.65 3.00 -21.92
N GLY A 112 9.67 2.91 -20.58
CA GLY A 112 9.86 4.06 -19.68
C GLY A 112 8.57 4.74 -19.25
N ALA A 113 7.41 4.07 -19.36
CA ALA A 113 6.18 4.57 -18.76
C ALA A 113 6.35 4.78 -17.25
N ASP A 114 5.64 5.78 -16.72
CA ASP A 114 5.61 6.08 -15.29
C ASP A 114 4.99 4.91 -14.51
N PHE A 115 5.83 4.19 -13.77
CA PHE A 115 5.44 2.97 -13.08
C PHE A 115 4.39 3.24 -11.99
N ASP A 116 4.39 4.42 -11.35
CA ASP A 116 3.39 4.76 -10.33
C ASP A 116 1.99 4.82 -10.97
N LYS A 117 1.91 5.38 -12.18
CA LYS A 117 0.66 5.42 -12.96
C LYS A 117 0.23 4.03 -13.40
N LEU A 118 1.15 3.18 -13.81
CA LEU A 118 0.84 1.79 -14.16
C LEU A 118 0.27 1.04 -12.94
N VAL A 119 0.86 1.21 -11.76
CA VAL A 119 0.34 0.58 -10.53
C VAL A 119 -1.07 1.07 -10.22
N TYR A 120 -1.32 2.38 -10.25
CA TYR A 120 -2.67 2.90 -9.99
C TYR A 120 -3.71 2.48 -11.02
N ALA A 121 -3.36 2.48 -12.30
CA ALA A 121 -4.31 2.23 -13.38
C ALA A 121 -4.58 0.74 -13.60
N GLU A 122 -3.57 -0.11 -13.42
CA GLU A 122 -3.61 -1.49 -13.92
C GLU A 122 -3.54 -2.53 -12.80
N SER A 123 -3.01 -2.20 -11.63
CA SER A 123 -2.77 -3.20 -10.58
C SER A 123 -4.07 -3.56 -9.85
N TYR A 124 -4.35 -4.86 -9.80
CA TYR A 124 -5.40 -5.46 -8.97
C TYR A 124 -4.85 -5.95 -7.61
N GLY A 125 -3.58 -5.68 -7.32
CA GLY A 125 -2.96 -5.92 -6.03
C GLY A 125 -3.52 -5.02 -4.94
N ARG A 126 -3.26 -5.39 -3.68
CA ARG A 126 -3.51 -4.47 -2.57
C ARG A 126 -2.57 -3.27 -2.73
N LEU A 127 -3.17 -2.12 -3.03
CA LEU A 127 -2.48 -0.84 -2.98
C LEU A 127 -2.67 -0.29 -1.58
N GLU A 128 -1.65 -0.48 -0.75
CA GLU A 128 -1.56 0.27 0.50
C GLU A 128 -1.52 1.74 0.11
N LYS A 129 -2.55 2.48 0.54
CA LYS A 129 -2.74 3.88 0.15
C LYS A 129 -1.72 4.81 0.80
N SER A 130 -0.79 4.22 1.54
CA SER A 130 0.03 4.82 2.56
C SER A 130 1.50 4.88 2.23
N GLN A 131 1.86 4.43 1.04
CA GLN A 131 3.20 4.48 0.50
C GLN A 131 3.10 4.79 -0.99
N ARG A 132 4.26 4.93 -1.63
CA ARG A 132 4.34 4.82 -3.08
C ARG A 132 3.56 3.56 -3.50
N PRO A 133 2.64 3.66 -4.48
CA PRO A 133 1.68 2.61 -4.74
C PRO A 133 2.39 1.31 -5.12
N GLY A 134 1.96 0.20 -4.53
CA GLY A 134 2.52 -1.12 -4.82
C GLY A 134 3.98 -1.28 -4.40
N THR A 135 4.49 -0.43 -3.48
CA THR A 135 5.87 -0.52 -2.97
C THR A 135 5.98 -1.42 -1.75
N PHE A 136 7.04 -2.23 -1.73
CA PHE A 136 7.33 -3.20 -0.68
C PHE A 136 8.83 -3.24 -0.43
N THR A 137 9.23 -3.37 0.83
CA THR A 137 10.64 -3.55 1.20
C THR A 137 10.84 -4.92 1.85
N PHE A 138 11.81 -5.67 1.35
CA PHE A 138 12.22 -6.97 1.90
C PHE A 138 13.57 -6.86 2.56
N TYR A 139 13.70 -7.58 3.66
CA TYR A 139 14.93 -7.81 4.37
C TYR A 139 15.31 -9.28 4.24
N ARG A 140 16.58 -9.55 3.98
CA ARG A 140 17.13 -10.91 3.91
C ARG A 140 17.17 -11.56 5.29
N THR A 141 17.38 -10.74 6.32
CA THR A 141 17.56 -11.11 7.73
C THR A 141 16.41 -10.57 8.62
N GLU A 142 16.51 -10.71 9.95
CA GLU A 142 15.47 -10.30 10.91
C GLU A 142 14.99 -8.85 10.69
N LEU A 143 13.69 -8.62 10.87
CA LEU A 143 13.08 -7.30 10.73
C LEU A 143 13.65 -6.32 11.76
N PRO A 144 14.10 -5.11 11.36
CA PRO A 144 14.37 -4.02 12.29
C PRO A 144 13.17 -3.77 13.22
N PRO A 145 13.40 -3.44 14.50
CA PRO A 145 12.35 -3.37 15.53
C PRO A 145 11.29 -2.26 15.36
N ASN A 146 11.31 -1.45 14.29
CA ASN A 146 10.42 -0.29 14.10
C ASN A 146 10.02 -0.08 12.63
N LEU A 147 9.58 -1.13 11.95
CA LEU A 147 9.23 -1.02 10.55
C LEU A 147 7.78 -0.58 10.36
N GLY A 148 7.57 0.30 9.38
CA GLY A 148 6.24 0.69 8.92
C GLY A 148 5.44 -0.50 8.35
N PRO A 149 4.15 -0.30 8.05
CA PRO A 149 3.13 -1.36 7.96
C PRO A 149 3.29 -2.32 6.76
N VAL A 150 4.28 -2.11 5.88
CA VAL A 150 4.49 -2.88 4.65
C VAL A 150 5.89 -3.48 4.64
N THR A 151 6.25 -4.16 5.72
CA THR A 151 7.52 -4.88 5.78
C THR A 151 7.27 -6.33 6.16
N PHE A 152 7.74 -7.23 5.30
CA PHE A 152 7.46 -8.66 5.40
C PHE A 152 8.75 -9.43 5.63
N LEU A 153 8.66 -10.48 6.46
CA LEU A 153 9.70 -11.51 6.53
C LEU A 153 9.62 -12.39 5.28
N ARG A 154 10.79 -12.84 4.81
CA ARG A 154 10.92 -13.78 3.68
C ARG A 154 10.01 -15.01 3.79
N SER A 155 9.68 -15.44 5.01
CA SER A 155 8.92 -16.67 5.27
C SER A 155 7.40 -16.55 5.18
N GLN A 156 6.84 -15.36 4.91
CA GLN A 156 5.40 -15.11 5.14
C GLN A 156 4.50 -15.03 3.89
N GLU A 157 4.98 -14.95 2.63
CA GLU A 157 4.12 -14.73 1.44
C GLU A 157 4.64 -15.29 0.08
N GLU A 158 3.87 -15.08 -1.01
CA GLU A 158 3.99 -15.60 -2.39
C GLU A 158 5.44 -15.71 -2.95
N PRO A 159 6.03 -16.93 -3.00
CA PRO A 159 7.46 -17.13 -3.27
C PRO A 159 8.02 -16.57 -4.59
N ALA A 160 7.21 -16.42 -5.63
CA ALA A 160 7.70 -16.09 -6.97
C ALA A 160 8.11 -14.61 -7.10
N VAL A 161 7.24 -13.69 -6.68
CA VAL A 161 7.48 -12.24 -6.72
C VAL A 161 8.68 -11.85 -5.88
N TRP A 162 8.81 -12.45 -4.69
CA TRP A 162 9.94 -12.23 -3.80
C TRP A 162 11.26 -12.69 -4.39
N LYS A 163 11.32 -13.91 -4.95
CA LYS A 163 12.55 -14.40 -5.58
C LYS A 163 12.97 -13.51 -6.74
N ALA A 164 12.02 -13.02 -7.53
CA ALA A 164 12.30 -12.06 -8.59
C ALA A 164 12.89 -10.74 -8.05
N ALA A 165 12.37 -10.22 -6.93
CA ALA A 165 12.88 -8.98 -6.30
C ALA A 165 14.38 -9.02 -6.01
N TRP A 166 14.89 -10.17 -5.54
CA TRP A 166 16.31 -10.35 -5.23
C TRP A 166 17.19 -10.54 -6.46
N ARG A 167 16.63 -10.75 -7.65
CA ARG A 167 17.36 -10.98 -8.89
C ARG A 167 17.42 -9.75 -9.81
N LEU A 168 16.57 -8.76 -9.54
CA LEU A 168 16.52 -7.51 -10.29
C LEU A 168 17.63 -6.55 -9.86
N GLN A 169 18.29 -5.91 -10.82
CA GLN A 169 19.18 -4.78 -10.58
C GLN A 169 18.39 -3.52 -10.19
N PRO A 170 18.97 -2.55 -9.47
CA PRO A 170 18.30 -1.28 -9.17
C PRO A 170 17.77 -0.58 -10.44
N GLY A 171 16.49 -0.22 -10.45
CA GLY A 171 15.81 0.39 -11.59
C GLY A 171 15.28 -0.60 -12.64
N GLU A 172 15.66 -1.87 -12.57
CA GLU A 172 15.26 -2.91 -13.52
C GLU A 172 13.78 -3.28 -13.34
N ILE A 173 13.13 -3.60 -14.46
CA ILE A 173 11.76 -4.11 -14.54
C ILE A 173 11.81 -5.54 -15.05
N GLY A 174 11.14 -6.44 -14.35
CA GLY A 174 11.04 -7.85 -14.69
C GLY A 174 9.62 -8.39 -14.58
N PRO A 175 9.20 -9.28 -15.50
CA PRO A 175 7.94 -9.99 -15.40
C PRO A 175 8.08 -11.21 -14.48
N VAL A 176 6.99 -11.57 -13.82
CA VAL A 176 6.87 -12.81 -13.04
C VAL A 176 5.63 -13.52 -13.53
N GLU A 177 5.85 -14.71 -14.07
CA GLU A 177 4.76 -15.58 -14.51
C GLU A 177 3.92 -16.06 -13.33
N ARG A 178 2.66 -16.41 -13.65
CA ARG A 178 1.78 -17.08 -12.73
C ARG A 178 2.32 -18.47 -12.42
N HIS A 179 2.53 -18.77 -11.14
CA HIS A 179 2.86 -20.11 -10.68
C HIS A 179 1.65 -20.73 -9.98
N GLU A 180 1.18 -21.90 -10.45
CA GLU A 180 -0.03 -22.58 -9.94
C GLU A 180 -0.03 -22.89 -8.44
N LYS A 181 1.15 -22.85 -7.80
CA LYS A 181 1.31 -23.10 -6.35
C LYS A 181 1.61 -21.85 -5.54
N ASP A 182 2.16 -20.81 -6.17
CA ASP A 182 2.86 -19.71 -5.46
C ASP A 182 2.38 -18.31 -5.85
N ALA A 183 1.65 -18.15 -6.96
CA ALA A 183 1.07 -16.88 -7.41
C ALA A 183 -0.32 -17.14 -7.98
N ASN A 184 -1.23 -17.63 -7.13
CA ASN A 184 -2.60 -17.98 -7.50
C ASN A 184 -3.44 -16.77 -7.89
N THR A 185 -2.88 -15.58 -7.81
CA THR A 185 -3.59 -14.33 -7.98
C THR A 185 -3.36 -13.66 -9.34
N GLY A 186 -2.38 -14.08 -10.16
CA GLY A 186 -2.20 -13.58 -11.53
C GLY A 186 -0.74 -13.47 -12.02
N TYR A 187 -0.51 -12.54 -12.94
CA TYR A 187 0.80 -12.18 -13.49
C TYR A 187 1.32 -10.91 -12.82
N HIS A 188 2.62 -10.84 -12.51
CA HIS A 188 3.20 -9.66 -11.88
C HIS A 188 4.23 -9.00 -12.77
N ILE A 189 4.27 -7.66 -12.72
CA ILE A 189 5.34 -6.85 -13.29
C ILE A 189 6.00 -6.17 -12.10
N VAL A 190 7.28 -6.43 -11.88
CA VAL A 190 8.02 -5.96 -10.72
C VAL A 190 9.12 -5.01 -11.18
N ARG A 191 9.28 -3.90 -10.46
CA ARG A 191 10.37 -2.95 -10.65
C ARG A 191 11.17 -2.84 -9.36
N ARG A 192 12.48 -3.03 -9.40
CA ARG A 192 13.32 -2.71 -8.23
C ARG A 192 13.56 -1.20 -8.20
N LEU A 193 13.26 -0.55 -7.09
CA LEU A 193 13.54 0.88 -6.93
C LEU A 193 15.04 1.12 -6.79
N THR A 194 15.54 2.26 -7.30
CA THR A 194 16.93 2.65 -7.06
C THR A 194 17.10 3.13 -5.62
N GLU A 195 18.34 3.16 -5.13
CA GLU A 195 18.63 3.73 -3.81
C GLU A 195 18.20 5.19 -3.69
N GLU A 196 18.35 5.97 -4.76
CA GLU A 196 17.94 7.37 -4.80
C GLU A 196 16.42 7.51 -4.69
N GLU A 197 15.65 6.63 -5.34
CA GLU A 197 14.20 6.59 -5.20
C GLU A 197 13.79 6.22 -3.78
N VAL A 198 14.38 5.17 -3.20
CA VAL A 198 14.12 4.76 -1.82
C VAL A 198 14.48 5.87 -0.83
N LYS A 199 15.64 6.52 -1.03
CA LYS A 199 16.07 7.65 -0.18
C LYS A 199 15.11 8.82 -0.33
N ARG A 200 14.71 9.18 -1.55
CA ARG A 200 13.75 10.26 -1.81
C ARG A 200 12.39 9.99 -1.18
N ASP A 201 11.97 8.74 -1.08
CA ASP A 201 10.66 8.41 -0.51
C ASP A 201 10.70 8.35 1.04
N ASN A 202 11.89 8.25 1.63
CA ASN A 202 12.10 8.29 3.07
C ASN A 202 12.02 9.73 3.63
N PRO A 203 11.04 10.05 4.51
CA PRO A 203 10.91 11.36 5.13
C PRO A 203 12.18 11.85 5.87
N ALA A 204 13.01 10.94 6.38
CA ALA A 204 14.25 11.28 7.07
C ALA A 204 15.31 11.92 6.17
N ASN A 205 15.19 11.79 4.85
CA ASN A 205 16.14 12.34 3.87
C ASN A 205 15.67 13.63 3.21
N PHE A 206 14.52 14.17 3.62
CA PHE A 206 14.09 15.48 3.12
C PHE A 206 15.10 16.55 3.55
N PRO A 207 15.36 17.57 2.70
CA PRO A 207 16.17 18.71 3.12
C PRO A 207 15.60 19.31 4.40
N ALA A 208 16.45 19.99 5.17
CA ALA A 208 16.02 20.68 6.38
C ALA A 208 14.76 21.50 6.08
N ALA A 209 13.72 21.30 6.90
CA ALA A 209 12.46 21.96 6.72
C ALA A 209 12.69 23.48 6.64
N ASN A 210 12.09 24.12 5.63
CA ASN A 210 11.97 25.58 5.68
C ASN A 210 11.06 25.97 6.87
N ALA A 211 11.03 27.26 7.22
CA ALA A 211 10.29 27.72 8.38
C ALA A 211 8.80 27.33 8.35
N ASP A 212 8.16 27.37 7.18
CA ASP A 212 6.73 27.03 7.03
C ASP A 212 6.48 25.53 7.22
N VAL A 213 7.34 24.68 6.65
CA VAL A 213 7.27 23.22 6.83
C VAL A 213 7.52 22.86 8.29
N GLN A 214 8.48 23.50 8.94
CA GLN A 214 8.74 23.25 10.36
C GLN A 214 7.54 23.68 11.22
N ALA A 215 7.00 24.87 10.99
CA ALA A 215 5.81 25.35 11.71
C ALA A 215 4.59 24.43 11.52
N MET A 216 4.38 23.90 10.31
CA MET A 216 3.34 22.90 10.05
C MET A 216 3.58 21.60 10.84
N ARG A 217 4.82 21.12 10.89
CA ARG A 217 5.19 19.90 11.63
C ARG A 217 4.99 20.07 13.13
N ASP A 218 5.45 21.19 13.68
CA ASP A 218 5.29 21.52 15.10
C ASP A 218 3.79 21.63 15.47
N ALA A 219 2.98 22.25 14.61
CA ALA A 219 1.53 22.34 14.81
C ALA A 219 0.83 20.97 14.77
N ALA A 220 1.29 20.05 13.91
CA ALA A 220 0.75 18.69 13.85
C ALA A 220 1.10 17.88 15.12
N GLU A 221 2.35 17.99 15.58
CA GLU A 221 2.79 17.34 16.81
C GLU A 221 2.00 17.87 18.02
N ASP A 222 1.91 19.19 18.16
CA ASP A 222 1.13 19.84 19.22
C ASP A 222 -0.32 19.34 19.20
N LEU A 223 -1.01 19.40 18.06
CA LEU A 223 -2.40 18.96 17.92
C LEU A 223 -2.61 17.51 18.37
N LEU A 224 -1.70 16.59 18.03
CA LEU A 224 -1.86 15.17 18.35
C LEU A 224 -1.59 14.85 19.83
N THR A 225 -0.98 15.78 20.58
CA THR A 225 -0.70 15.61 22.02
C THR A 225 -1.77 16.22 22.94
N ARG A 226 -2.72 16.97 22.37
CA ARG A 226 -3.80 17.61 23.14
C ARG A 226 -4.82 16.60 23.65
N ASP A 227 -5.47 16.96 24.76
CA ASP A 227 -6.63 16.24 25.25
C ASP A 227 -7.79 16.32 24.25
N GLU A 228 -8.57 15.24 24.19
CA GLU A 228 -9.77 15.19 23.37
C GLU A 228 -10.93 15.89 24.07
N HIS A 229 -11.74 16.60 23.29
CA HIS A 229 -13.03 17.12 23.73
C HIS A 229 -14.03 15.99 23.93
N ASP A 230 -14.79 16.00 25.02
CA ASP A 230 -15.85 15.01 25.28
C ASP A 230 -17.14 15.38 24.52
N THR A 231 -17.14 15.18 23.20
CA THR A 231 -18.32 15.34 22.34
C THR A 231 -18.64 14.03 21.64
N ALA A 232 -19.92 13.70 21.49
CA ALA A 232 -20.31 12.50 20.76
C ALA A 232 -20.06 12.60 19.24
N ARG A 233 -20.02 13.83 18.71
CA ARG A 233 -19.97 14.10 17.27
C ARG A 233 -19.10 15.31 16.95
N VAL A 234 -18.47 15.27 15.79
CA VAL A 234 -17.77 16.42 15.20
C VAL A 234 -18.10 16.52 13.71
N LYS A 235 -18.01 17.72 13.16
CA LYS A 235 -18.00 17.92 11.71
C LYS A 235 -16.69 18.58 11.32
N LEU A 236 -15.98 17.93 10.41
CA LEU A 236 -14.68 18.36 9.94
C LEU A 236 -14.78 18.75 8.48
N GLN A 237 -14.04 19.78 8.09
CA GLN A 237 -13.75 20.13 6.71
C GLN A 237 -12.27 19.89 6.48
N HIS A 238 -11.85 19.39 5.31
CA HIS A 238 -10.43 19.14 5.08
C HIS A 238 -9.93 19.53 3.70
N ILE A 239 -8.61 19.67 3.59
CA ILE A 239 -7.88 19.81 2.34
C ILE A 239 -6.85 18.69 2.31
N LEU A 240 -7.02 17.75 1.38
CA LEU A 240 -6.04 16.69 1.14
C LEU A 240 -5.00 17.17 0.13
N ILE A 241 -3.74 17.25 0.56
CA ILE A 241 -2.58 17.35 -0.34
C ILE A 241 -1.91 15.98 -0.39
N PRO A 242 -2.06 15.22 -1.49
CA PRO A 242 -1.64 13.83 -1.54
C PRO A 242 -0.12 13.75 -1.64
N ARG A 243 0.46 12.75 -0.98
CA ARG A 243 1.91 12.51 -1.10
C ARG A 243 2.26 11.63 -2.31
N TYR A 244 1.44 10.61 -2.59
CA TYR A 244 1.70 9.63 -3.65
C TYR A 244 0.53 9.41 -4.61
N MET A 245 -0.66 9.96 -4.34
CA MET A 245 -1.83 9.69 -5.19
C MET A 245 -1.83 10.51 -6.48
N SER A 246 -2.21 9.86 -7.57
CA SER A 246 -2.63 10.52 -8.79
C SER A 246 -3.90 11.33 -8.54
N ASP A 247 -4.04 12.50 -9.15
CA ASP A 247 -5.35 13.17 -9.20
C ASP A 247 -6.34 12.25 -9.91
N PRO A 248 -7.34 11.68 -9.19
CA PRO A 248 -8.26 10.73 -9.77
C PRO A 248 -9.13 11.34 -10.89
N LYS A 249 -9.23 12.67 -10.95
CA LYS A 249 -9.95 13.42 -11.99
C LYS A 249 -9.02 14.05 -13.04
N GLY A 250 -7.70 13.91 -12.90
CA GLY A 250 -6.69 14.44 -13.83
C GLY A 250 -6.67 15.97 -13.98
N LYS A 251 -7.24 16.72 -13.04
CA LYS A 251 -7.34 18.18 -13.03
C LYS A 251 -6.10 18.90 -12.47
N LYS A 252 -5.27 18.20 -11.70
CA LYS A 252 -4.17 18.73 -10.88
C LYS A 252 -2.88 17.95 -11.15
N LYS A 253 -1.75 18.63 -10.95
CA LYS A 253 -0.40 18.08 -11.15
C LYS A 253 -0.12 17.01 -10.07
N ILE A 254 0.45 15.87 -10.48
CA ILE A 254 1.02 14.91 -9.52
C ILE A 254 2.26 15.53 -8.87
N LEU A 255 2.26 15.62 -7.55
CA LEU A 255 3.32 16.25 -6.77
C LEU A 255 4.39 15.23 -6.39
N LYS A 256 5.65 15.64 -6.41
CA LYS A 256 6.72 14.90 -5.73
C LYS A 256 6.50 15.00 -4.20
N PRO A 257 7.00 14.05 -3.39
CA PRO A 257 6.78 14.07 -1.94
C PRO A 257 7.18 15.38 -1.24
N GLN A 258 8.32 15.97 -1.63
CA GLN A 258 8.77 17.26 -1.12
C GLN A 258 7.86 18.41 -1.58
N GLU A 259 7.47 18.46 -2.87
CA GLU A 259 6.55 19.48 -3.39
C GLU A 259 5.18 19.40 -2.69
N ALA A 260 4.72 18.19 -2.35
CA ALA A 260 3.49 17.98 -1.60
C ALA A 260 3.58 18.53 -0.17
N GLU A 261 4.70 18.32 0.51
CA GLU A 261 4.92 18.86 1.87
C GLU A 261 5.00 20.38 1.87
N GLU A 262 5.75 20.96 0.92
CA GLU A 262 5.89 22.41 0.77
C GLU A 262 4.53 23.05 0.43
N LEU A 263 3.73 22.42 -0.44
CA LEU A 263 2.37 22.87 -0.74
C LEU A 263 1.46 22.76 0.49
N ALA A 264 1.53 21.66 1.23
CA ALA A 264 0.75 21.48 2.45
C ALA A 264 1.08 22.56 3.49
N ALA A 265 2.36 22.86 3.69
CA ALA A 265 2.81 23.91 4.60
C ALA A 265 2.29 25.29 4.19
N LYS A 266 2.37 25.62 2.90
CA LYS A 266 1.81 26.86 2.35
C LYS A 266 0.29 26.96 2.57
N VAL A 267 -0.45 25.90 2.26
CA VAL A 267 -1.91 25.86 2.41
C VAL A 267 -2.31 25.94 3.88
N PHE A 268 -1.58 25.25 4.77
CA PHE A 268 -1.78 25.33 6.21
C PHE A 268 -1.56 26.75 6.74
N ALA A 269 -0.50 27.43 6.32
CA ALA A 269 -0.24 28.82 6.70
C ALA A 269 -1.36 29.77 6.26
N GLN A 270 -1.86 29.63 5.03
CA GLN A 270 -2.99 30.41 4.52
C GLN A 270 -4.28 30.13 5.28
N ALA A 271 -4.60 28.85 5.51
CA ALA A 271 -5.81 28.42 6.22
C ALA A 271 -5.81 28.88 7.68
N SER A 272 -4.65 28.86 8.33
CA SER A 272 -4.48 29.30 9.72
C SER A 272 -4.56 30.82 9.85
N ALA A 273 -4.03 31.57 8.87
CA ALA A 273 -4.10 33.03 8.85
C ALA A 273 -5.51 33.56 8.57
N GLU A 274 -6.28 32.87 7.71
CA GLU A 274 -7.64 33.28 7.33
C GLU A 274 -8.63 32.10 7.35
N PRO A 275 -9.03 31.59 8.54
CA PRO A 275 -9.94 30.43 8.64
C PRO A 275 -11.32 30.64 7.99
N GLY A 276 -11.72 31.89 7.74
CA GLY A 276 -12.95 32.23 7.01
C GLY A 276 -12.94 31.84 5.53
N LYS A 277 -11.75 31.68 4.92
CA LYS A 277 -11.56 31.31 3.51
C LYS A 277 -11.34 29.80 3.30
N PHE A 278 -11.52 29.00 4.34
CA PHE A 278 -11.18 27.57 4.29
C PHE A 278 -11.89 26.84 3.14
N SER A 279 -13.18 27.11 2.91
CA SER A 279 -13.93 26.50 1.81
C SER A 279 -13.38 26.85 0.42
N ASP A 280 -12.88 28.07 0.23
CA ASP A 280 -12.25 28.46 -1.04
C ASP A 280 -10.95 27.69 -1.25
N LEU A 281 -10.16 27.53 -0.20
CA LEU A 281 -8.95 26.72 -0.21
C LEU A 281 -9.25 25.23 -0.44
N VAL A 282 -10.37 24.70 0.05
CA VAL A 282 -10.81 23.34 -0.28
C VAL A 282 -11.03 23.19 -1.78
N LEU A 283 -11.82 24.09 -2.39
CA LEU A 283 -12.12 24.04 -3.82
C LEU A 283 -10.85 24.17 -4.67
N GLU A 284 -9.90 25.01 -4.26
CA GLU A 284 -8.65 25.23 -4.97
C GLU A 284 -7.67 24.07 -4.81
N TYR A 285 -7.44 23.60 -3.58
CA TYR A 285 -6.28 22.77 -3.27
C TYR A 285 -6.58 21.29 -3.02
N THR A 286 -7.79 20.90 -2.58
CA THR A 286 -8.03 19.49 -2.19
C THR A 286 -7.94 18.53 -3.38
N TYR A 287 -7.26 17.40 -3.20
CA TYR A 287 -7.27 16.28 -4.16
C TYR A 287 -8.31 15.22 -3.80
N ASP A 288 -9.09 15.45 -2.74
CA ASP A 288 -10.23 14.61 -2.38
C ASP A 288 -11.54 15.14 -3.00
N SER A 289 -12.65 14.50 -2.67
CA SER A 289 -13.99 14.97 -2.99
C SER A 289 -14.24 16.38 -2.46
N THR A 290 -14.89 17.21 -3.29
CA THR A 290 -15.44 18.51 -2.91
C THR A 290 -16.94 18.41 -2.60
N GLU A 291 -17.46 17.20 -2.45
CA GLU A 291 -18.86 16.98 -2.04
C GLU A 291 -19.07 17.36 -0.57
N GLY A 292 -20.33 17.43 -0.16
CA GLY A 292 -20.74 17.89 1.16
C GLY A 292 -21.02 19.39 1.24
N ASP A 293 -21.55 19.81 2.38
CA ASP A 293 -21.87 21.21 2.67
C ASP A 293 -21.36 21.59 4.07
N PRO A 294 -20.26 22.38 4.18
CA PRO A 294 -19.48 22.95 3.07
C PRO A 294 -18.65 21.89 2.32
N PRO A 295 -18.08 22.21 1.13
CA PRO A 295 -17.27 21.27 0.34
C PRO A 295 -16.16 20.60 1.15
N GLY A 296 -15.93 19.31 0.92
CA GLY A 296 -14.88 18.52 1.60
C GLY A 296 -15.15 18.30 3.08
N SER A 297 -16.42 18.25 3.48
CA SER A 297 -16.81 18.04 4.88
C SER A 297 -17.30 16.62 5.18
N TYR A 298 -16.95 16.15 6.36
CA TYR A 298 -17.30 14.84 6.90
C TYR A 298 -17.90 15.00 8.30
N LYS A 299 -19.01 14.30 8.55
CA LYS A 299 -19.60 14.18 9.88
C LYS A 299 -19.11 12.90 10.53
N LEU A 300 -18.49 13.01 11.70
CA LEU A 300 -17.93 11.87 12.42
C LEU A 300 -18.68 11.67 13.74
N VAL A 301 -18.84 10.41 14.12
CA VAL A 301 -19.40 9.99 15.42
C VAL A 301 -18.37 9.18 16.20
N ALA A 302 -18.34 9.35 17.51
CA ALA A 302 -17.38 8.66 18.38
C ALA A 302 -17.63 7.15 18.42
N ASN A 303 -18.90 6.73 18.54
CA ASN A 303 -19.30 5.33 18.58
C ASN A 303 -19.80 4.87 17.21
N ALA A 304 -19.42 3.66 16.82
CA ALA A 304 -19.84 3.08 15.55
C ALA A 304 -21.36 2.87 15.44
N ASP A 305 -22.01 2.57 16.57
CA ASP A 305 -23.45 2.32 16.61
C ASP A 305 -24.28 3.60 16.37
N ASP A 306 -23.66 4.78 16.49
CA ASP A 306 -24.29 6.07 16.21
C ASP A 306 -24.20 6.47 14.72
N ALA A 307 -23.44 5.74 13.91
CA ALA A 307 -23.20 6.08 12.51
C ALA A 307 -24.43 5.78 11.62
N ASN A 308 -24.59 6.52 10.53
CA ASN A 308 -25.62 6.31 9.53
C ASN A 308 -25.08 6.64 8.13
N SER A 309 -25.92 6.58 7.08
CA SER A 309 -25.47 6.81 5.71
C SER A 309 -24.86 8.20 5.43
N LEU A 310 -25.00 9.17 6.34
CA LEU A 310 -24.45 10.52 6.24
C LEU A 310 -23.34 10.80 7.26
N GLN A 311 -22.94 9.80 8.05
CA GLN A 311 -21.99 9.93 9.15
C GLN A 311 -21.03 8.76 9.17
N TYR A 312 -19.77 9.04 9.45
CA TYR A 312 -18.73 8.02 9.55
C TYR A 312 -18.40 7.75 11.01
N ALA A 313 -18.24 6.48 11.38
CA ALA A 313 -17.66 6.16 12.68
C ALA A 313 -16.20 6.60 12.70
N ARG A 314 -15.71 7.09 13.84
CA ARG A 314 -14.30 7.47 14.03
C ARG A 314 -13.34 6.36 13.58
N LYS A 315 -13.66 5.10 13.88
CA LYS A 315 -12.85 3.92 13.52
C LYS A 315 -12.80 3.60 12.02
N ASP A 316 -13.76 4.12 11.25
CA ASP A 316 -13.86 3.88 9.81
C ASP A 316 -13.12 4.97 9.00
N MET A 317 -12.60 5.99 9.71
CA MET A 317 -11.72 7.02 9.17
C MET A 317 -10.25 6.63 9.34
N ILE A 318 -9.36 7.30 8.61
CA ILE A 318 -7.92 7.13 8.86
C ILE A 318 -7.61 7.52 10.32
N PRO A 319 -6.75 6.76 11.03
CA PRO A 319 -6.61 6.89 12.49
C PRO A 319 -6.37 8.33 12.96
N TRP A 320 -5.40 9.03 12.36
CA TRP A 320 -5.10 10.39 12.77
C TRP A 320 -6.21 11.39 12.44
N TYR A 321 -6.98 11.19 11.38
CA TYR A 321 -8.10 12.08 11.05
C TYR A 321 -9.21 11.99 12.10
N GLY A 322 -9.52 10.76 12.53
CA GLY A 322 -10.42 10.51 13.64
C GLY A 322 -9.90 11.11 14.95
N ASP A 323 -8.61 11.00 15.22
CA ASP A 323 -7.99 11.52 16.45
C ASP A 323 -7.94 13.06 16.50
N ALA A 324 -7.51 13.70 15.41
CA ALA A 324 -7.37 15.15 15.34
C ALA A 324 -8.72 15.87 15.46
N GLY A 325 -9.79 15.27 14.93
CA GLY A 325 -11.13 15.87 14.92
C GLY A 325 -11.65 16.25 16.30
N TRP A 326 -11.36 15.42 17.30
CA TRP A 326 -11.76 15.64 18.69
C TRP A 326 -10.78 16.48 19.49
N ARG A 327 -9.61 16.82 18.95
CA ARG A 327 -8.60 17.69 19.60
C ARG A 327 -8.65 19.14 19.13
N LEU A 328 -9.45 19.42 18.11
CA LEU A 328 -9.69 20.76 17.58
C LEU A 328 -10.89 21.42 18.27
N ASN A 329 -10.75 22.72 18.57
CA ASN A 329 -11.88 23.56 18.92
C ASN A 329 -12.74 23.87 17.68
N VAL A 330 -14.02 24.20 17.88
CA VAL A 330 -14.89 24.62 16.76
C VAL A 330 -14.35 25.91 16.14
N GLY A 331 -14.16 25.89 14.84
CA GLY A 331 -13.57 26.97 14.04
C GLY A 331 -12.06 26.88 13.87
N GLU A 332 -11.38 26.03 14.64
CA GLU A 332 -9.92 25.87 14.63
C GLU A 332 -9.44 25.11 13.40
N VAL A 333 -8.29 25.53 12.87
CA VAL A 333 -7.55 24.84 11.80
C VAL A 333 -6.37 24.09 12.41
N GLY A 334 -6.25 22.82 12.08
CA GLY A 334 -5.11 21.97 12.39
C GLY A 334 -4.56 21.28 11.16
N VAL A 335 -3.53 20.48 11.35
CA VAL A 335 -2.90 19.71 10.28
C VAL A 335 -2.46 18.35 10.78
N ILE A 336 -2.59 17.36 9.91
CA ILE A 336 -2.07 16.01 10.08
C ILE A 336 -1.02 15.79 9.01
N LEU A 337 0.16 15.36 9.44
CA LEU A 337 1.24 15.01 8.53
C LEU A 337 0.97 13.67 7.86
N TYR A 338 1.59 13.47 6.69
CA TYR A 338 1.63 12.14 6.11
C TYR A 338 2.31 11.15 7.06
N ASP A 339 1.64 10.02 7.26
CA ASP A 339 2.19 8.85 7.94
C ASP A 339 1.69 7.60 7.24
N SER A 340 2.62 6.68 6.94
CA SER A 340 2.31 5.47 6.16
C SER A 340 1.38 4.46 6.85
N THR A 341 0.90 4.75 8.06
CA THR A 341 -0.04 3.89 8.78
C THR A 341 -1.27 4.67 9.21
N LYS A 342 -1.05 5.88 9.75
CA LYS A 342 -2.06 6.65 10.46
C LYS A 342 -2.68 7.75 9.61
N SER A 343 -2.00 8.17 8.53
CA SER A 343 -2.46 9.20 7.59
C SER A 343 -1.89 8.97 6.19
N SER A 344 -2.33 7.87 5.60
CA SER A 344 -1.74 7.27 4.41
C SER A 344 -1.82 8.14 3.15
N TYR A 345 -2.91 8.90 3.01
CA TYR A 345 -3.25 9.56 1.75
C TYR A 345 -2.38 10.80 1.47
N GLY A 346 -1.83 11.42 2.51
CA GLY A 346 -1.01 12.63 2.39
C GLY A 346 -1.13 13.51 3.62
N TYR A 347 -1.04 14.81 3.38
CA TYR A 347 -1.21 15.85 4.40
C TYR A 347 -2.67 16.28 4.42
N HIS A 348 -3.25 16.35 5.61
CA HIS A 348 -4.63 16.80 5.79
C HIS A 348 -4.62 18.09 6.60
N ILE A 349 -4.97 19.21 5.95
CA ILE A 349 -5.27 20.45 6.65
C ILE A 349 -6.75 20.38 7.02
N ILE A 350 -7.09 20.51 8.29
CA ILE A 350 -8.43 20.20 8.81
C ILE A 350 -8.96 21.39 9.56
N LYS A 351 -10.23 21.72 9.35
CA LYS A 351 -10.97 22.66 10.18
C LYS A 351 -12.12 21.95 10.85
N ARG A 352 -12.25 22.08 12.17
CA ARG A 352 -13.48 21.65 12.84
C ARG A 352 -14.53 22.74 12.67
N ILE A 353 -15.70 22.37 12.17
CA ILE A 353 -16.80 23.31 11.90
C ILE A 353 -18.01 23.10 12.82
N GLU A 354 -18.14 21.93 13.44
CA GLU A 354 -19.13 21.63 14.50
C GLU A 354 -18.51 20.68 15.56
#